data_AF-A0A656KFZ3-F1
#
_entry.id   AF-A0A656KFZ3-F1
#
_cell.length_a   1.000
_cell.length_b   1.000
_cell.length_c   1.000
_cell.angle_alpha   90.00
_cell.angle_beta   90.00
_cell.angle_gamma   90.00
#
_symmetry.space_group_name_H-M   'P 1'
#
loop_
_entity.id
_entity.type
_entity.pdbx_description
1 polymer ?
#
loop_
_entity_poly.entity_id
_entity_poly.type
_entity_poly.pdbx_seq_one_letter_code
_entity_poly.pdbx_strand_id
1 'polypeptide(L)'
;MEIDFNIHKTNSSYFADVDIARAHLICTLFSVGIEHCRGGTGAYTGADVPFFSCALGAVSCSFKRELKAYESYELWTRVLSWDEKWIYLITHFVRRGTVKPKDYTLYPEQNPNAPELSETEGERHAEQQASLDVLSCHPGVVATALSKCVFKSGRRTIPPAFMFKMSGILPPVSSHKPTESAENCDDSDSQHGSCKSSDSGIALNNDDEESEIDRVEKERARGMEVAQCLGGNTQHALELEFTGSEEPVLGRHLDGVGLGGIARCAAMLARSMSYHDLIEHSDQPSYPLLN
;
A
#
# COMPACT_ATOMS: atom_id res chain seq x y z
N MET A 1 21.87 -11.71 2.60
CA MET A 1 22.87 -11.15 3.54
C MET A 1 22.23 -9.91 4.13
N GLU A 2 21.98 -9.90 5.43
CA GLU A 2 21.19 -8.85 6.10
C GLU A 2 22.02 -7.59 6.40
N ILE A 3 23.33 -7.73 6.57
CA ILE A 3 24.25 -6.64 6.92
C ILE A 3 25.23 -6.41 5.78
N ASP A 4 25.42 -5.16 5.39
CA ASP A 4 26.33 -4.73 4.33
C ASP A 4 27.77 -4.59 4.84
N PHE A 5 28.68 -4.20 3.94
CA PHE A 5 30.09 -3.95 4.28
C PHE A 5 30.27 -2.79 5.29
N ASN A 6 29.32 -1.86 5.36
CA ASN A 6 29.33 -0.72 6.27
C ASN A 6 28.69 -1.04 7.64
N ILE A 7 28.34 -2.31 7.90
CA ILE A 7 27.74 -2.76 9.17
C ILE A 7 26.32 -2.18 9.37
N HIS A 8 25.64 -1.86 8.27
CA HIS A 8 24.24 -1.44 8.26
C HIS A 8 23.36 -2.52 7.66
N LYS A 9 22.07 -2.45 7.94
CA LYS A 9 21.09 -3.29 7.22
C LYS A 9 21.20 -3.01 5.72
N THR A 10 21.35 -4.05 4.91
CA THR A 10 21.43 -3.90 3.44
C THR A 10 20.12 -3.32 2.90
N ASN A 11 20.19 -2.41 1.93
CA ASN A 11 19.00 -1.80 1.32
C ASN A 11 18.01 -2.84 0.75
N SER A 12 18.52 -3.95 0.20
CA SER A 12 17.70 -5.02 -0.37
C SER A 12 16.93 -5.81 0.70
N SER A 13 17.49 -5.99 1.90
CA SER A 13 16.84 -6.77 2.95
C SER A 13 15.58 -6.11 3.52
N TYR A 14 15.43 -4.78 3.40
CA TYR A 14 14.18 -4.11 3.76
C TYR A 14 12.99 -4.65 2.95
N PHE A 15 13.18 -5.01 1.69
CA PHE A 15 12.09 -5.56 0.87
C PHE A 15 11.65 -6.95 1.34
N ALA A 16 12.58 -7.78 1.86
CA ALA A 16 12.24 -9.07 2.42
C ALA A 16 11.33 -8.93 3.67
N ASP A 17 11.66 -7.97 4.55
CA ASP A 17 10.83 -7.67 5.72
C ASP A 17 9.45 -7.13 5.33
N VAL A 18 9.40 -6.25 4.33
CA VAL A 18 8.14 -5.74 3.78
C VAL A 18 7.29 -6.87 3.19
N ASP A 19 7.90 -7.85 2.54
CA ASP A 19 7.19 -9.01 1.98
C ASP A 19 6.55 -9.87 3.09
N ILE A 20 7.27 -10.09 4.19
CA ILE A 20 6.75 -10.81 5.37
C ILE A 20 5.60 -10.03 6.02
N ALA A 21 5.81 -8.74 6.30
CA ALA A 21 4.80 -7.88 6.93
C ALA A 21 3.54 -7.79 6.06
N ARG A 22 3.70 -7.68 4.74
CA ARG A 22 2.61 -7.66 3.77
C ARG A 22 1.85 -8.99 3.74
N ALA A 23 2.56 -10.11 3.64
CA ALA A 23 1.93 -11.43 3.64
C ALA A 23 1.13 -11.64 4.93
N HIS A 24 1.71 -11.27 6.07
CA HIS A 24 1.04 -11.34 7.36
C HIS A 24 -0.24 -10.47 7.39
N LEU A 25 -0.13 -9.19 7.04
CA LEU A 25 -1.25 -8.26 7.03
C LEU A 25 -2.39 -8.78 6.15
N ILE A 26 -2.07 -9.22 4.93
CA ILE A 26 -3.06 -9.67 3.97
C ILE A 26 -3.76 -10.94 4.44
N CYS A 27 -2.99 -11.94 4.91
CA CYS A 27 -3.58 -13.18 5.43
C CYS A 27 -4.48 -12.93 6.64
N THR A 28 -4.14 -11.95 7.47
CA THR A 28 -4.92 -11.62 8.67
C THR A 28 -6.20 -10.87 8.31
N LEU A 29 -6.08 -9.72 7.64
CA LEU A 29 -7.23 -8.89 7.26
C LEU A 29 -8.17 -9.60 6.30
N PHE A 30 -7.62 -10.34 5.34
CA PHE A 30 -8.40 -10.94 4.27
C PHE A 30 -8.69 -12.42 4.45
N SER A 31 -8.43 -13.01 5.62
CA SER A 31 -8.65 -14.44 5.90
C SER A 31 -10.01 -14.96 5.40
N VAL A 32 -11.10 -14.30 5.78
CA VAL A 32 -12.48 -14.66 5.38
C VAL A 32 -12.70 -14.50 3.87
N GLY A 33 -12.27 -13.37 3.28
CA GLY A 33 -12.36 -13.15 1.84
C GLY A 33 -11.53 -14.15 1.02
N ILE A 34 -10.36 -14.53 1.53
CA ILE A 34 -9.47 -15.55 0.93
C ILE A 34 -10.15 -16.92 0.98
N GLU A 35 -10.76 -17.29 2.11
CA GLU A 35 -11.51 -18.53 2.26
C GLU A 35 -12.69 -18.59 1.26
N HIS A 36 -13.45 -17.49 1.15
CA HIS A 36 -14.52 -17.38 0.17
C HIS A 36 -14.02 -17.56 -1.27
N CYS A 37 -12.87 -16.97 -1.61
CA CYS A 37 -12.28 -17.12 -2.94
C CYS A 37 -11.74 -18.54 -3.22
N ARG A 38 -11.38 -19.28 -2.18
CA ARG A 38 -10.86 -20.66 -2.27
C ARG A 38 -11.96 -21.72 -2.23
N GLY A 39 -13.20 -21.36 -1.92
CA GLY A 39 -14.30 -22.32 -1.74
C GLY A 39 -14.26 -23.06 -0.40
N GLY A 40 -13.67 -22.48 0.65
CA GLY A 40 -13.65 -23.03 2.02
C GLY A 40 -12.27 -23.42 2.57
N THR A 41 -12.26 -23.94 3.81
CA THR A 41 -11.07 -24.39 4.58
C THR A 41 -10.59 -25.81 4.27
N GLY A 42 -11.22 -26.51 3.32
CA GLY A 42 -10.81 -27.86 2.91
C GLY A 42 -9.36 -27.94 2.45
N ALA A 43 -8.72 -29.10 2.63
CA ALA A 43 -7.40 -29.36 2.08
C ALA A 43 -7.41 -29.07 0.57
N TYR A 44 -6.39 -28.34 0.09
CA TYR A 44 -6.29 -28.02 -1.32
C TYR A 44 -6.02 -29.30 -2.12
N THR A 45 -7.07 -29.91 -2.68
CA THR A 45 -6.99 -31.14 -3.48
C THR A 45 -6.64 -30.86 -4.95
N GLY A 46 -6.48 -29.58 -5.33
CA GLY A 46 -5.81 -29.16 -6.56
C GLY A 46 -6.58 -29.33 -7.87
N ALA A 47 -7.82 -29.81 -7.87
CA ALA A 47 -8.52 -30.12 -9.12
C ALA A 47 -9.46 -29.02 -9.66
N ASP A 48 -10.27 -28.36 -8.80
CA ASP A 48 -11.41 -27.57 -9.31
C ASP A 48 -11.54 -26.13 -8.77
N VAL A 49 -10.64 -25.66 -7.91
CA VAL A 49 -10.69 -24.30 -7.34
C VAL A 49 -9.52 -23.43 -7.79
N PRO A 50 -9.77 -22.24 -8.36
CA PRO A 50 -8.72 -21.35 -8.84
C PRO A 50 -7.82 -20.89 -7.70
N PHE A 51 -6.50 -21.01 -7.89
CA PHE A 51 -5.50 -20.62 -6.90
C PHE A 51 -5.61 -19.13 -6.55
N PHE A 52 -5.87 -18.83 -5.28
CA PHE A 52 -5.81 -17.46 -4.78
C PHE A 52 -4.36 -17.03 -4.61
N SER A 53 -4.02 -15.83 -5.07
CA SER A 53 -2.74 -15.20 -4.78
C SER A 53 -2.87 -13.68 -4.64
N CYS A 54 -1.92 -13.09 -3.94
CA CYS A 54 -1.71 -11.65 -3.95
C CYS A 54 -0.34 -11.38 -4.59
N ALA A 55 -0.34 -10.80 -5.79
CA ALA A 55 0.88 -10.51 -6.53
C ALA A 55 1.33 -9.06 -6.31
N LEU A 56 2.64 -8.86 -6.15
CA LEU A 56 3.25 -7.53 -6.10
C LEU A 56 3.44 -7.01 -7.52
N GLY A 57 2.86 -5.86 -7.84
CA GLY A 57 3.02 -5.19 -9.13
C GLY A 57 4.12 -4.13 -9.13
N ALA A 58 4.29 -3.43 -8.01
CA ALA A 58 5.37 -2.46 -7.83
C ALA A 58 5.64 -2.27 -6.33
N VAL A 59 6.87 -1.86 -6.01
CA VAL A 59 7.26 -1.44 -4.66
C VAL A 59 8.24 -0.29 -4.76
N SER A 60 8.10 0.69 -3.88
CA SER A 60 9.09 1.74 -3.67
C SER A 60 9.49 1.75 -2.20
N CYS A 61 10.75 2.03 -1.90
CA CYS A 61 11.23 2.19 -0.53
C CYS A 61 12.13 3.42 -0.46
N SER A 62 11.83 4.30 0.50
CA SER A 62 12.66 5.46 0.84
C SER A 62 13.39 5.19 2.14
N PHE A 63 14.72 5.25 2.08
CA PHE A 63 15.62 5.07 3.23
C PHE A 63 16.01 6.45 3.76
N LYS A 64 15.65 6.74 5.00
CA LYS A 64 15.85 8.07 5.62
C LYS A 64 16.99 8.07 6.61
N ARG A 65 17.15 6.97 7.35
CA ARG A 65 18.22 6.78 8.33
C ARG A 65 18.69 5.34 8.28
N GLU A 66 19.97 5.12 8.56
CA GLU A 66 20.54 3.79 8.67
C GLU A 66 19.99 3.03 9.89
N LEU A 67 19.81 1.71 9.72
CA LEU A 67 19.63 0.76 10.81
C LEU A 67 20.95 0.04 11.03
N LYS A 68 21.47 0.11 12.26
CA LYS A 68 22.72 -0.53 12.65
C LYS A 68 22.54 -2.04 12.74
N ALA A 69 23.64 -2.77 12.60
CA ALA A 69 23.66 -4.20 12.91
C ALA A 69 23.05 -4.48 14.29
N TYR A 70 22.12 -5.45 14.34
CA TYR A 70 21.39 -5.87 15.54
C TYR A 70 20.50 -4.80 16.20
N GLU A 71 20.29 -3.65 15.56
CA GLU A 71 19.33 -2.65 16.04
C GLU A 71 17.90 -3.21 15.96
N SER A 72 17.14 -3.08 17.05
CA SER A 72 15.75 -3.51 17.08
C SER A 72 14.84 -2.46 16.45
N TYR A 73 13.95 -2.92 15.56
CA TYR A 73 12.96 -2.09 14.90
C TYR A 73 11.63 -2.82 14.81
N GLU A 74 10.59 -2.06 14.50
CA GLU A 74 9.22 -2.51 14.29
C GLU A 74 8.78 -2.16 12.88
N LEU A 75 7.87 -2.97 12.34
CA LEU A 75 7.24 -2.75 11.04
C LEU A 75 5.78 -2.37 11.27
N TRP A 76 5.43 -1.16 10.89
CA TRP A 76 4.05 -0.68 11.01
C TRP A 76 3.45 -0.65 9.61
N THR A 77 2.61 -1.63 9.30
CA THR A 77 1.97 -1.77 7.99
C THR A 77 0.48 -1.46 8.09
N ARG A 78 -0.03 -0.64 7.17
CA ARG A 78 -1.47 -0.37 7.03
C ARG A 78 -1.88 -0.36 5.56
N VAL A 79 -3.17 -0.53 5.32
CA VAL A 79 -3.78 -0.20 4.03
C VAL A 79 -3.70 1.32 3.86
N LEU A 80 -3.08 1.77 2.77
CA LEU A 80 -3.03 3.18 2.41
C LEU A 80 -4.27 3.56 1.61
N SER A 81 -4.57 2.80 0.55
CA SER A 81 -5.73 3.01 -0.32
C SER A 81 -5.92 1.81 -1.28
N TRP A 82 -6.93 1.88 -2.14
CA TRP A 82 -7.16 0.93 -3.23
C TRP A 82 -7.91 1.58 -4.40
N ASP A 83 -7.73 1.03 -5.59
CA ASP A 83 -8.51 1.31 -6.79
C ASP A 83 -9.30 0.06 -7.23
N GLU A 84 -9.77 0.02 -8.48
CA GLU A 84 -10.52 -1.10 -9.05
C GLU A 84 -9.72 -2.42 -9.14
N LYS A 85 -8.39 -2.32 -9.22
CA LYS A 85 -7.47 -3.44 -9.50
C LYS A 85 -6.43 -3.65 -8.40
N TRP A 86 -5.93 -2.58 -7.81
CA TRP A 86 -4.75 -2.55 -6.95
C TRP A 86 -5.10 -2.13 -5.54
N ILE A 87 -4.52 -2.83 -4.56
CA ILE A 87 -4.45 -2.40 -3.16
C ILE A 87 -3.06 -1.84 -2.89
N TYR A 88 -3.01 -0.72 -2.18
CA TYR A 88 -1.79 -0.02 -1.81
C TYR A 88 -1.55 -0.15 -0.31
N LEU A 89 -0.38 -0.66 0.06
CA LEU A 89 0.02 -0.86 1.45
C LEU A 89 1.23 -0.01 1.75
N ILE A 90 1.20 0.69 2.88
CA ILE A 90 2.35 1.45 3.38
C ILE A 90 2.94 0.73 4.58
N THR A 91 4.26 0.56 4.58
CA THR A 91 5.03 -0.03 5.68
C THR A 91 6.07 0.96 6.16
N HIS A 92 6.05 1.31 7.43
CA HIS A 92 7.06 2.14 8.07
C HIS A 92 8.00 1.27 8.90
N PHE A 93 9.30 1.47 8.74
CA PHE A 93 10.31 0.94 9.64
C PHE A 93 10.48 1.93 10.78
N VAL A 94 10.17 1.52 12.00
CA VAL A 94 10.17 2.36 13.19
C VAL A 94 11.19 1.83 14.19
N ARG A 95 12.06 2.69 14.71
CA ARG A 95 12.96 2.31 15.80
C ARG A 95 12.14 1.96 17.04
N ARG A 96 12.43 0.79 17.61
CA ARG A 96 11.69 0.29 18.76
C ARG A 96 11.77 1.29 19.93
N GLY A 97 10.63 1.59 20.54
CA GLY A 97 10.55 2.49 21.70
C GLY A 97 10.58 3.99 21.39
N THR A 98 10.64 4.41 20.12
CA THR A 98 10.59 5.84 19.75
C THR A 98 9.17 6.40 19.64
N VAL A 99 8.21 5.54 19.30
CA VAL A 99 6.79 5.88 19.16
C VAL A 99 5.98 4.70 19.66
N LYS A 100 4.83 4.96 20.27
CA LYS A 100 3.82 3.95 20.56
C LYS A 100 2.63 4.14 19.61
N PRO A 101 2.14 3.09 18.93
CA PRO A 101 0.88 3.15 18.21
C PRO A 101 -0.25 3.57 19.14
N LYS A 102 -1.24 4.30 18.58
CA LYS A 102 -2.48 4.63 19.29
C LYS A 102 -3.24 3.35 19.66
N ASP A 103 -3.27 2.40 18.73
CA ASP A 103 -3.93 1.11 18.90
C ASP A 103 -3.27 0.02 18.02
N TYR A 104 -3.46 -1.23 18.39
CA TYR A 104 -2.99 -2.43 17.71
C TYR A 104 -4.18 -3.26 17.23
N THR A 105 -4.84 -2.80 16.17
CA THR A 105 -6.10 -3.40 15.70
C THR A 105 -6.00 -4.88 15.34
N LEU A 106 -4.82 -5.36 14.94
CA LEU A 106 -4.58 -6.77 14.60
C LEU A 106 -4.12 -7.63 15.79
N TYR A 107 -3.58 -7.00 16.84
CA TYR A 107 -2.99 -7.68 17.99
C TYR A 107 -3.33 -6.93 19.28
N PRO A 108 -4.60 -6.93 19.72
CA PRO A 108 -5.02 -6.19 20.91
C PRO A 108 -4.23 -6.57 22.16
N GLU A 109 -3.75 -7.82 22.24
CA GLU A 109 -2.91 -8.34 23.33
C GLU A 109 -1.56 -7.63 23.47
N GLN A 110 -1.08 -6.97 22.42
CA GLN A 110 0.15 -6.16 22.46
C GLN A 110 -0.06 -4.81 23.17
N ASN A 111 -1.31 -4.48 23.53
CA ASN A 111 -1.67 -3.27 24.27
C ASN A 111 -2.49 -3.56 25.55
N PRO A 112 -1.92 -4.26 26.55
CA PRO A 112 -2.67 -4.65 27.74
C PRO A 112 -3.07 -3.45 28.65
N ASN A 113 -2.52 -2.25 28.40
CA ASN A 113 -2.72 -1.05 29.21
C ASN A 113 -3.05 0.18 28.34
N ALA A 114 -3.78 0.02 27.23
CA ALA A 114 -4.23 1.15 26.43
C ALA A 114 -5.01 2.13 27.32
N PRO A 115 -4.52 3.35 27.60
CA PRO A 115 -5.35 4.33 28.28
C PRO A 115 -6.51 4.66 27.32
N GLU A 116 -7.74 4.65 27.83
CA GLU A 116 -8.90 5.27 27.15
C GLU A 116 -8.64 6.78 27.04
N LEU A 117 -7.76 7.16 26.12
CA LEU A 117 -7.58 8.55 25.74
C LEU A 117 -8.71 8.88 24.78
N SER A 118 -9.53 9.86 25.16
CA SER A 118 -10.56 10.39 24.25
C SER A 118 -9.91 10.75 22.92
N GLU A 119 -10.60 10.48 21.81
CA GLU A 119 -10.06 10.69 20.45
C GLU A 119 -9.39 12.07 20.29
N THR A 120 -9.99 13.07 20.95
CA THR A 120 -9.56 14.47 20.97
C THR A 120 -8.22 14.74 21.67
N GLU A 121 -7.80 13.94 22.66
CA GLU A 121 -6.54 14.16 23.40
C GLU A 121 -5.36 13.52 22.68
N GLY A 122 -5.57 12.35 22.06
CA GLY A 122 -4.58 11.69 21.22
C GLY A 122 -4.27 12.48 19.95
N GLU A 123 -5.29 13.11 19.35
CA GLU A 123 -5.15 13.99 18.18
C GLU A 123 -4.31 15.23 18.51
N ARG A 124 -4.59 15.89 19.64
CA ARG A 124 -3.86 17.08 20.09
C ARG A 124 -2.37 16.81 20.33
N HIS A 125 -2.01 15.68 20.91
CA HIS A 125 -0.60 15.31 21.14
C HIS A 125 0.14 14.89 19.86
N ALA A 126 -0.53 14.19 18.95
CA ALA A 126 0.03 13.85 17.64
C ALA A 126 0.22 15.10 16.77
N GLU A 127 -0.73 16.04 16.79
CA GLU A 127 -0.64 17.33 16.10
C GLU A 127 0.43 18.25 16.70
N GLN A 128 0.60 18.29 18.02
CA GLN A 128 1.67 19.09 18.64
C GLN A 128 3.07 18.56 18.29
N GLN A 129 3.23 17.24 18.21
CA GLN A 129 4.51 16.63 17.84
C GLN A 129 4.79 16.74 16.33
N ALA A 130 3.74 16.70 15.49
CA ALA A 130 3.85 16.86 14.03
C ALA A 130 4.03 18.32 13.58
N SER A 131 3.44 19.28 14.29
CA SER A 131 3.52 20.73 13.96
C SER A 131 4.89 21.36 14.25
N LEU A 132 5.74 20.70 15.04
CA LEU A 132 7.15 21.09 15.24
C LEU A 132 8.07 20.62 14.11
N ASP A 133 7.58 19.73 13.23
CA ASP A 133 8.39 18.95 12.29
C ASP A 133 7.78 18.96 10.87
N VAL A 134 7.25 20.12 10.43
CA VAL A 134 6.47 20.28 9.18
C VAL A 134 7.24 19.88 7.89
N LEU A 135 8.56 19.64 7.96
CA LEU A 135 9.36 19.07 6.88
C LEU A 135 9.96 17.67 7.17
N SER A 136 9.85 17.16 8.40
CA SER A 136 10.43 15.86 8.79
C SER A 136 9.33 14.82 8.96
N CYS A 137 9.55 13.61 8.45
CA CYS A 137 8.84 12.49 9.04
C CYS A 137 9.31 12.26 10.48
N HIS A 138 8.43 11.70 11.32
CA HIS A 138 8.70 11.37 12.70
C HIS A 138 10.15 10.82 12.92
N PRO A 139 10.91 11.30 13.92
CA PRO A 139 12.31 10.93 14.15
C PRO A 139 12.55 9.43 14.41
N GLY A 140 11.48 8.70 14.74
CA GLY A 140 11.47 7.24 14.85
C GLY A 140 11.45 6.47 13.53
N VAL A 141 10.98 7.08 12.44
CA VAL A 141 10.82 6.41 11.13
C VAL A 141 12.14 6.43 10.36
N VAL A 142 12.71 5.27 10.10
CA VAL A 142 14.02 5.13 9.42
C VAL A 142 13.88 4.81 7.94
N ALA A 143 12.82 4.12 7.55
CA ALA A 143 12.49 3.85 6.16
C ALA A 143 10.97 3.77 5.96
N THR A 144 10.51 3.98 4.73
CA THR A 144 9.09 3.86 4.37
C THR A 144 8.97 3.19 3.02
N ALA A 145 8.20 2.11 2.97
CA ALA A 145 7.91 1.37 1.77
C ALA A 145 6.43 1.51 1.37
N LEU A 146 6.18 1.66 0.07
CA LEU A 146 4.87 1.61 -0.55
C LEU A 146 4.82 0.40 -1.46
N SER A 147 3.84 -0.47 -1.26
CA SER A 147 3.61 -1.68 -2.07
C SER A 147 2.30 -1.55 -2.84
N LYS A 148 2.32 -1.90 -4.12
CA LYS A 148 1.15 -1.99 -5.01
C LYS A 148 0.89 -3.45 -5.32
N CYS A 149 -0.25 -3.97 -4.89
CA CYS A 149 -0.57 -5.39 -4.97
C CYS A 149 -1.91 -5.66 -5.64
N VAL A 150 -2.05 -6.84 -6.24
CA VAL A 150 -3.27 -7.28 -6.90
C VAL A 150 -3.70 -8.64 -6.37
N PHE A 151 -4.98 -8.76 -6.03
CA PHE A 151 -5.59 -10.04 -5.71
C PHE A 151 -5.94 -10.80 -6.99
N LYS A 152 -5.61 -12.09 -7.03
CA LYS A 152 -5.82 -12.98 -8.16
C LYS A 152 -6.51 -14.24 -7.71
N SER A 153 -7.43 -14.73 -8.55
CA SER A 153 -7.97 -16.07 -8.49
C SER A 153 -7.70 -16.74 -9.84
N GLY A 154 -6.65 -17.56 -9.87
CA GLY A 154 -6.02 -18.03 -11.11
C GLY A 154 -5.60 -16.84 -11.99
N ARG A 155 -6.15 -16.77 -13.21
CA ARG A 155 -5.86 -15.67 -14.15
C ARG A 155 -6.75 -14.44 -13.94
N ARG A 156 -7.82 -14.55 -13.15
CA ARG A 156 -8.76 -13.45 -12.91
C ARG A 156 -8.25 -12.52 -11.81
N THR A 157 -8.46 -11.22 -12.00
CA THR A 157 -8.20 -10.22 -10.98
C THR A 157 -9.43 -10.06 -10.10
N ILE A 158 -9.22 -9.99 -8.79
CA ILE A 158 -10.27 -9.72 -7.82
C ILE A 158 -10.12 -8.26 -7.37
N PRO A 159 -11.18 -7.43 -7.49
CA PRO A 159 -11.14 -6.05 -7.01
C PRO A 159 -10.90 -5.97 -5.49
N PRO A 160 -10.05 -5.05 -5.00
CA PRO A 160 -9.86 -4.84 -3.56
C PRO A 160 -11.16 -4.55 -2.80
N ALA A 161 -12.05 -3.72 -3.36
CA ALA A 161 -13.35 -3.40 -2.75
C ALA A 161 -14.20 -4.66 -2.49
N PHE A 162 -14.15 -5.63 -3.40
CA PHE A 162 -14.80 -6.93 -3.22
C PHE A 162 -14.17 -7.71 -2.07
N MET A 163 -12.83 -7.76 -1.99
CA MET A 163 -12.13 -8.42 -0.88
C MET A 163 -12.46 -7.80 0.47
N PHE A 164 -12.48 -6.47 0.58
CA PHE A 164 -12.87 -5.79 1.80
C PHE A 164 -14.30 -6.12 2.24
N LYS A 165 -15.24 -6.16 1.29
CA LYS A 165 -16.63 -6.54 1.57
C LYS A 165 -16.74 -7.99 2.02
N MET A 166 -16.07 -8.92 1.33
CA MET A 166 -16.09 -10.35 1.70
C MET A 166 -15.39 -10.64 3.03
N SER A 167 -14.43 -9.80 3.41
CA SER A 167 -13.79 -9.86 4.71
C SER A 167 -14.54 -9.15 5.83
N GLY A 168 -15.70 -8.54 5.56
CA GLY A 168 -16.47 -7.80 6.56
C GLY A 168 -15.79 -6.52 7.05
N ILE A 169 -14.82 -5.99 6.32
CA ILE A 169 -14.09 -4.76 6.66
C ILE A 169 -14.88 -3.53 6.23
N LEU A 170 -15.50 -3.57 5.04
CA LEU A 170 -16.41 -2.53 4.59
C LEU A 170 -17.84 -2.86 5.01
N PRO A 171 -18.62 -1.87 5.48
CA PRO A 171 -20.02 -2.09 5.80
C PRO A 171 -20.79 -2.54 4.55
N PRO A 172 -21.80 -3.40 4.70
CA PRO A 172 -22.69 -3.72 3.59
C PRO A 172 -23.39 -2.45 3.14
N VAL A 173 -23.32 -2.15 1.84
CA VAL A 173 -24.05 -1.02 1.24
C VAL A 173 -25.52 -1.19 1.63
N SER A 174 -26.07 -0.20 2.35
CA SER A 174 -27.49 -0.18 2.68
C SER A 174 -28.26 -0.05 1.36
N SER A 175 -28.82 -1.16 0.90
CA SER A 175 -29.85 -1.11 -0.14
C SER A 175 -31.08 -0.49 0.50
N HIS A 176 -31.18 0.84 0.49
CA HIS A 176 -32.48 1.46 0.66
C HIS A 176 -33.42 0.87 -0.41
N LYS A 177 -34.63 0.55 0.06
CA LYS A 177 -35.69 -0.29 -0.52
C LYS A 177 -35.87 -0.20 -2.04
N PRO A 178 -36.39 -1.26 -2.69
CA PRO A 178 -36.85 -1.18 -4.07
C PRO A 178 -37.82 -0.01 -4.21
N THR A 179 -37.47 0.93 -5.08
CA THR A 179 -38.39 1.93 -5.59
C THR A 179 -39.52 1.17 -6.26
N GLU A 180 -40.69 1.12 -5.62
CA GLU A 180 -41.94 0.76 -6.28
C GLU A 180 -42.20 1.83 -7.35
N SER A 181 -41.67 1.61 -8.55
CA SER A 181 -42.13 2.30 -9.74
C SER A 181 -43.49 1.72 -10.10
N ALA A 182 -44.51 2.55 -9.89
CA ALA A 182 -45.87 2.34 -10.31
C ALA A 182 -45.95 1.99 -11.81
N GLU A 183 -46.53 0.84 -12.11
CA GLU A 183 -47.32 0.63 -13.32
C GLU A 183 -48.71 0.14 -12.89
N ASN A 184 -49.72 0.94 -13.29
CA ASN A 184 -51.14 0.66 -13.10
C ASN A 184 -51.57 -0.60 -13.84
N CYS A 185 -52.43 -1.40 -13.20
CA CYS A 185 -53.60 -1.97 -13.86
C CYS A 185 -54.76 -2.12 -12.87
N ASP A 186 -55.93 -1.62 -13.29
CA ASP A 186 -57.26 -1.76 -12.71
C ASP A 186 -57.59 -3.20 -12.30
N ASP A 187 -58.31 -3.40 -11.18
CA ASP A 187 -59.77 -3.64 -11.23
C ASP A 187 -60.38 -3.91 -9.82
N SER A 188 -61.52 -3.24 -9.58
CA SER A 188 -62.65 -3.59 -8.68
C SER A 188 -62.50 -3.77 -7.15
N ASP A 189 -63.04 -2.77 -6.45
CA ASP A 189 -64.19 -2.85 -5.51
C ASP A 189 -64.05 -3.62 -4.18
N SER A 190 -63.95 -2.89 -3.06
CA SER A 190 -64.90 -2.99 -1.94
C SER A 190 -64.60 -2.01 -0.80
N GLN A 191 -65.68 -1.63 -0.13
CA GLN A 191 -65.88 -0.50 0.75
C GLN A 191 -65.21 -0.58 2.14
N HIS A 192 -65.13 0.62 2.77
CA HIS A 192 -65.35 0.92 4.19
C HIS A 192 -64.11 1.23 5.06
N GLY A 193 -64.07 2.45 5.65
CA GLY A 193 -63.37 2.69 6.91
C GLY A 193 -62.56 3.99 7.04
N SER A 194 -63.25 5.09 7.38
CA SER A 194 -62.73 6.36 7.93
C SER A 194 -61.61 6.25 8.98
N CYS A 195 -60.58 7.12 8.91
CA CYS A 195 -60.28 8.12 9.96
C CYS A 195 -59.17 9.11 9.55
N LYS A 196 -59.30 10.34 10.06
CA LYS A 196 -58.47 11.54 9.85
C LYS A 196 -57.34 11.63 10.89
N SER A 197 -56.37 12.50 10.59
CA SER A 197 -55.44 13.18 11.53
C SER A 197 -54.22 12.34 11.94
N SER A 198 -53.00 12.85 12.05
CA SER A 198 -52.53 14.23 12.17
C SER A 198 -51.14 14.38 11.54
N ASP A 199 -50.96 15.56 10.95
CA ASP A 199 -49.75 16.36 10.92
C ASP A 199 -48.91 16.25 12.20
N SER A 200 -47.65 15.84 12.07
CA SER A 200 -46.58 16.37 12.90
C SER A 200 -45.28 16.29 12.10
N GLY A 201 -45.00 17.37 11.37
CA GLY A 201 -43.67 17.67 10.86
C GLY A 201 -42.66 17.63 12.01
N ILE A 202 -41.80 16.63 11.98
CA ILE A 202 -40.56 16.65 12.75
C ILE A 202 -39.50 17.19 11.81
N ALA A 203 -39.13 18.43 12.03
CA ALA A 203 -37.91 19.01 11.49
C ALA A 203 -36.75 18.14 11.98
N LEU A 204 -36.25 17.28 11.09
CA LEU A 204 -34.95 16.66 11.29
C LEU A 204 -33.94 17.76 11.03
N ASN A 205 -33.32 18.22 12.11
CA ASN A 205 -32.04 18.90 12.06
C ASN A 205 -31.11 17.99 11.27
N ASN A 206 -30.85 18.33 10.02
CA ASN A 206 -29.76 17.76 9.24
C ASN A 206 -28.48 18.38 9.79
N ASP A 207 -28.09 17.95 10.99
CA ASP A 207 -26.69 18.01 11.37
C ASP A 207 -25.99 16.96 10.49
N ASP A 208 -25.02 17.43 9.70
CA ASP A 208 -24.26 16.67 8.71
C ASP A 208 -23.45 15.52 9.36
N GLU A 209 -24.11 14.43 9.76
CA GLU A 209 -23.43 13.19 10.15
C GLU A 209 -22.91 12.51 8.87
N GLU A 210 -21.62 12.74 8.56
CA GLU A 210 -20.87 12.05 7.51
C GLU A 210 -21.03 10.54 7.70
N SER A 211 -21.57 9.84 6.69
CA SER A 211 -21.75 8.39 6.77
C SER A 211 -20.39 7.70 6.93
N GLU A 212 -20.33 6.59 7.67
CA GLU A 212 -19.11 5.78 7.80
C GLU A 212 -18.52 5.40 6.42
N ILE A 213 -19.37 5.24 5.42
CA ILE A 213 -18.96 4.98 4.02
C ILE A 213 -18.26 6.20 3.42
N ASP A 214 -18.77 7.41 3.68
CA ASP A 214 -18.21 8.66 3.16
C ASP A 214 -16.83 8.91 3.78
N ARG A 215 -16.69 8.67 5.09
CA ARG A 215 -15.40 8.75 5.79
C ARG A 215 -14.37 7.79 5.21
N VAL A 216 -14.76 6.54 4.94
CA VAL A 216 -13.89 5.54 4.33
C VAL A 216 -13.48 5.96 2.92
N GLU A 217 -14.42 6.45 2.12
CA GLU A 217 -14.16 6.89 0.75
C GLU A 217 -13.23 8.12 0.71
N LYS A 218 -13.38 9.04 1.65
CA LYS A 218 -12.49 10.20 1.82
C LYS A 218 -11.07 9.80 2.18
N GLU A 219 -10.88 8.89 3.13
CA GLU A 219 -9.54 8.37 3.45
C GLU A 219 -8.95 7.56 2.29
N ARG A 220 -9.77 6.79 1.56
CA ARG A 220 -9.35 6.11 0.33
C ARG A 220 -8.86 7.12 -0.70
N ALA A 221 -9.63 8.16 -1.00
CA ALA A 221 -9.27 9.20 -1.96
C ALA A 221 -7.97 9.93 -1.57
N ARG A 222 -7.84 10.34 -0.30
CA ARG A 222 -6.61 10.93 0.24
C ARG A 222 -5.40 10.00 0.05
N GLY A 223 -5.54 8.72 0.38
CA GLY A 223 -4.46 7.75 0.22
C GLY A 223 -4.10 7.49 -1.25
N MET A 224 -5.06 7.64 -2.17
CA MET A 224 -4.82 7.48 -3.61
C MET A 224 -3.87 8.55 -4.15
N GLU A 225 -3.94 9.80 -3.67
CA GLU A 225 -3.01 10.86 -4.09
C GLU A 225 -1.55 10.48 -3.84
N VAL A 226 -1.27 9.90 -2.68
CA VAL A 226 0.07 9.40 -2.34
C VAL A 226 0.43 8.14 -3.15
N ALA A 227 -0.55 7.27 -3.39
CA ALA A 227 -0.36 6.03 -4.15
C ALA A 227 -0.04 6.25 -5.64
N GLN A 228 -0.34 7.43 -6.19
CA GLN A 228 -0.08 7.78 -7.59
C GLN A 228 1.39 7.63 -8.00
N CYS A 229 2.35 7.74 -7.07
CA CYS A 229 3.77 7.50 -7.36
C CYS A 229 4.06 6.09 -7.90
N LEU A 230 3.21 5.09 -7.61
CA LEU A 230 3.23 3.75 -8.20
C LEU A 230 2.08 3.54 -9.20
N GLY A 231 1.37 4.61 -9.56
CA GLY A 231 0.28 4.62 -10.51
C GLY A 231 0.76 4.33 -11.93
N GLY A 232 -0.18 3.94 -12.80
CA GLY A 232 0.12 3.62 -14.19
C GLY A 232 0.73 4.80 -14.96
N ASN A 233 0.26 6.02 -14.70
CA ASN A 233 0.74 7.22 -15.40
C ASN A 233 2.20 7.53 -15.07
N THR A 234 2.59 7.49 -13.80
CA THR A 234 3.99 7.71 -13.38
C THR A 234 4.89 6.62 -13.94
N GLN A 235 4.46 5.36 -13.90
CA GLN A 235 5.22 4.27 -14.48
C GLN A 235 5.38 4.42 -16.01
N HIS A 236 4.31 4.79 -16.71
CA HIS A 236 4.35 5.01 -18.15
C HIS A 236 5.27 6.18 -18.51
N ALA A 237 5.25 7.27 -17.74
CA ALA A 237 6.17 8.39 -17.92
C ALA A 237 7.64 7.93 -17.79
N LEU A 238 7.95 7.10 -16.79
CA LEU A 238 9.30 6.54 -16.64
C LEU A 238 9.69 5.62 -17.81
N GLU A 239 8.75 4.86 -18.36
CA GLU A 239 9.00 4.00 -19.53
C GLU A 239 9.26 4.82 -20.80
N LEU A 240 8.69 6.02 -20.93
CA LEU A 240 8.93 6.92 -22.06
C LEU A 240 10.32 7.56 -22.06
N GLU A 241 11.01 7.60 -20.91
CA GLU A 241 12.42 8.03 -20.82
C GLU A 241 13.39 7.02 -21.49
N PHE A 242 12.90 5.84 -21.88
CA PHE A 242 13.72 4.87 -22.62
C PHE A 242 13.85 5.27 -24.09
N THR A 243 14.95 5.93 -24.43
CA THR A 243 15.28 6.42 -25.78
C THR A 243 15.80 5.34 -26.74
N GLY A 244 16.02 4.12 -26.26
CA GLY A 244 16.38 2.98 -27.10
C GLY A 244 17.67 3.19 -27.89
N SER A 245 17.57 3.26 -29.23
CA SER A 245 18.71 3.49 -30.14
C SER A 245 18.88 4.95 -30.56
N GLU A 246 18.03 5.85 -30.08
CA GLU A 246 18.00 7.26 -30.52
C GLU A 246 19.06 8.10 -29.80
N GLU A 247 19.35 7.79 -28.53
CA GLU A 247 20.35 8.51 -27.74
C GLU A 247 21.44 7.58 -27.18
N PRO A 248 22.67 8.10 -26.97
CA PRO A 248 23.73 7.33 -26.32
C PRO A 248 23.41 7.11 -24.83
N VAL A 249 23.83 5.96 -24.29
CA VAL A 249 23.75 5.67 -22.85
C VAL A 249 25.10 5.91 -22.17
N LEU A 250 25.07 6.43 -20.94
CA LEU A 250 26.28 6.64 -20.13
C LEU A 250 26.95 5.31 -19.72
N GLY A 251 26.15 4.28 -19.48
CA GLY A 251 26.65 2.99 -19.03
C GLY A 251 25.80 1.83 -19.55
N ARG A 252 26.45 0.84 -20.14
CA ARG A 252 25.84 -0.46 -20.47
C ARG A 252 26.44 -1.53 -19.59
N HIS A 253 25.65 -2.04 -18.66
CA HIS A 253 26.05 -3.14 -17.79
C HIS A 253 25.45 -4.45 -18.30
N LEU A 254 26.28 -5.49 -18.41
CA LEU A 254 25.80 -6.85 -18.69
C LEU A 254 25.37 -7.49 -17.38
N ASP A 255 24.46 -8.45 -17.48
CA ASP A 255 24.03 -9.22 -16.33
C ASP A 255 25.23 -9.97 -15.73
N GLY A 256 25.51 -9.71 -14.45
CA GLY A 256 26.58 -10.38 -13.69
C GLY A 256 26.27 -11.84 -13.36
N VAL A 257 25.34 -12.46 -14.09
CA VAL A 257 24.86 -13.81 -13.81
C VAL A 257 25.89 -14.83 -14.30
N GLY A 258 26.38 -15.64 -13.35
CA GLY A 258 27.39 -16.66 -13.60
C GLY A 258 28.82 -16.12 -13.72
N LEU A 259 29.79 -17.04 -13.77
CA LEU A 259 31.22 -16.71 -13.78
C LEU A 259 31.63 -15.82 -14.97
N GLY A 260 30.99 -16.01 -16.13
CA GLY A 260 31.25 -15.22 -17.34
C GLY A 260 30.80 -13.77 -17.22
N GLY A 261 29.66 -13.51 -16.58
CA GLY A 261 29.16 -12.16 -16.32
C GLY A 261 30.07 -11.41 -15.35
N ILE A 262 30.45 -12.06 -14.24
CA ILE A 262 31.38 -11.51 -13.24
C ILE A 262 32.73 -11.17 -13.88
N ALA A 263 33.31 -12.09 -14.66
CA ALA A 263 34.61 -11.87 -15.32
C ALA A 263 34.57 -10.70 -16.32
N ARG A 264 33.47 -10.55 -17.08
CA ARG A 264 33.29 -9.43 -18.01
C ARG A 264 33.13 -8.10 -17.28
N CYS A 265 32.34 -8.04 -16.22
CA CYS A 265 32.21 -6.84 -15.39
C CYS A 265 33.56 -6.45 -14.76
N ALA A 266 34.30 -7.42 -14.22
CA ALA A 266 35.64 -7.18 -13.68
C ALA A 266 36.62 -6.65 -14.75
N ALA A 267 36.58 -7.20 -15.96
CA ALA A 267 37.40 -6.72 -17.08
C ALA A 267 37.03 -5.30 -17.54
N MET A 268 35.74 -4.94 -17.52
CA MET A 268 35.29 -3.56 -17.82
C MET A 268 35.80 -2.57 -16.78
N LEU A 269 35.73 -2.93 -15.49
CA LEU A 269 36.26 -2.11 -14.40
C LEU A 269 37.79 -1.94 -14.51
N ALA A 270 38.53 -3.03 -14.75
CA ALA A 270 39.98 -2.97 -14.91
C ALA A 270 40.42 -2.08 -16.09
N ARG A 271 39.69 -2.13 -17.22
CA ARG A 271 39.94 -1.24 -18.37
C ARG A 271 39.68 0.22 -18.05
N SER A 272 38.62 0.53 -17.30
CA SER A 272 38.34 1.92 -16.90
C SER A 272 39.40 2.50 -15.98
N MET A 273 40.00 1.69 -15.10
CA MET A 273 41.11 2.13 -14.23
C MET A 273 42.36 2.47 -15.06
N SER A 274 42.72 1.66 -16.07
CA SER A 274 43.85 1.97 -16.96
C SER A 274 43.62 3.18 -17.88
N TYR A 275 42.37 3.54 -18.17
CA TYR A 275 42.07 4.77 -18.93
C TYR A 275 42.29 6.04 -18.10
N HIS A 276 42.06 5.98 -16.79
CA HIS A 276 42.34 7.12 -15.89
C HIS A 276 43.84 7.43 -15.80
N ASP A 277 44.71 6.41 -15.86
CA ASP A 277 46.17 6.58 -15.89
C ASP A 277 46.69 7.21 -17.21
N LEU A 278 45.89 7.20 -18.28
CA LEU A 278 46.24 7.80 -19.58
C LEU A 278 45.73 9.24 -19.74
N ILE A 279 44.72 9.65 -18.97
CA ILE A 279 44.08 10.98 -19.08
C ILE A 279 44.88 12.06 -18.33
N GLU A 280 45.78 11.70 -17.40
CA GLU A 280 46.72 12.67 -16.78
C GLU A 280 47.70 13.33 -17.78
N HIS A 281 47.68 12.94 -19.07
CA HIS A 281 48.55 13.49 -20.12
C HIS A 281 47.83 14.01 -21.38
N SER A 282 46.53 14.31 -21.32
CA SER A 282 45.78 14.81 -22.48
C SER A 282 44.88 16.00 -22.13
N ASP A 283 45.05 17.12 -22.85
CA ASP A 283 44.21 18.30 -22.76
C ASP A 283 42.74 18.03 -23.14
N GLN A 284 41.84 18.53 -22.27
CA GLN A 284 40.37 18.64 -22.34
C GLN A 284 39.52 17.34 -22.41
N PRO A 285 38.77 17.00 -21.34
CA PRO A 285 37.69 16.03 -21.43
C PRO A 285 36.41 16.67 -21.99
N SER A 286 35.91 16.12 -23.09
CA SER A 286 34.50 16.31 -23.47
C SER A 286 33.65 15.49 -22.51
N TYR A 287 32.92 16.17 -21.62
CA TYR A 287 32.01 15.48 -20.70
C TYR A 287 30.83 14.92 -21.50
N PRO A 288 30.53 13.61 -21.41
CA PRO A 288 29.28 13.10 -21.95
C PRO A 288 28.14 13.80 -21.24
N LEU A 289 27.23 14.38 -22.03
CA LEU A 289 26.08 15.13 -21.52
C LEU A 289 25.24 14.18 -20.64
N LEU A 290 25.07 14.58 -19.38
CA LEU A 290 24.11 14.00 -18.44
C LEU A 290 22.72 14.48 -18.83
N ASN A 291 22.11 13.87 -19.84
CA ASN A 291 20.66 13.88 -20.00
C ASN A 291 20.17 12.47 -19.74
#